data_AF-A0ABD3D6W4-F1
#
_entry.id   AF-A0ABD3D6W4-F1
#
_cell.length_a   1.000
_cell.length_b   1.000
_cell.length_c   1.000
_cell.angle_alpha   90.00
_cell.angle_beta   90.00
_cell.angle_gamma   90.00
#
_symmetry.space_group_name_H-M   'P 1'
#
loop_
_entity.id
_entity.type
_entity.pdbx_description
1 polymer ?
#
loop_
_entity_poly.entity_id
_entity_poly.type
_entity_poly.pdbx_seq_one_letter_code
_entity_poly.pdbx_strand_id
1 'polypeptide(L)'
;MQTMSFVQTKGLRLDINMLSGSLDFRMGLKRNLTATEIVEQAVFARKLLSHEVGSITNVVFMGMGELLHNIENVLKADILVDDQGLHFSPRKVTVLTSGLVHQIKRFLEESDCALTVSLNATTDEKLDNANQPKKYKLELLLGTLREELSLKHKYKVLFEYVMIAGVNDRRSKRLLSGET
;
A
#
# COMPACT_ATOMS: atom_id res chain seq x y z
N MET A 1 -10.29 -14.63 9.86
CA MET A 1 -10.19 -13.28 9.25
C MET A 1 -9.93 -13.48 7.77
N GLN A 2 -10.79 -12.94 6.90
CA GLN A 2 -10.65 -13.13 5.44
C GLN A 2 -10.32 -11.81 4.78
N THR A 3 -9.20 -11.82 4.07
CA THR A 3 -8.56 -10.65 3.50
C THR A 3 -8.35 -10.88 2.01
N MET A 4 -8.60 -9.86 1.20
CA MET A 4 -8.33 -9.89 -0.23
C MET A 4 -7.43 -8.74 -0.67
N SER A 5 -6.57 -9.03 -1.64
CA SER A 5 -5.62 -8.08 -2.22
C SER A 5 -6.10 -7.63 -3.60
N PHE A 6 -6.14 -6.32 -3.82
CA PHE A 6 -6.63 -5.73 -5.08
C PHE A 6 -5.54 -4.97 -5.84
N VAL A 7 -5.60 -5.06 -7.17
CA VAL A 7 -4.74 -4.30 -8.07
C VAL A 7 -5.43 -3.01 -8.51
N GLN A 8 -4.63 -2.01 -8.88
CA GLN A 8 -5.07 -0.67 -9.21
C GLN A 8 -4.50 -0.16 -10.55
N THR A 9 -3.74 -1.01 -11.24
CA THR A 9 -3.21 -0.76 -12.58
C THR A 9 -3.56 -1.93 -13.49
N LYS A 10 -3.76 -1.66 -14.79
CA LYS A 10 -4.08 -2.69 -15.79
C LYS A 10 -2.83 -3.10 -16.55
N GLY A 11 -2.67 -4.40 -16.79
CA GLY A 11 -1.74 -4.93 -17.79
C GLY A 11 -0.34 -5.28 -17.31
N LEU A 12 -0.20 -5.76 -16.09
CA LEU A 12 1.06 -6.16 -15.49
C LEU A 12 0.85 -7.56 -14.86
N ARG A 13 1.60 -8.57 -15.34
CA ARG A 13 1.61 -9.95 -14.83
C ARG A 13 2.93 -10.15 -14.11
N LEU A 14 2.91 -10.55 -12.85
CA LEU A 14 4.11 -10.94 -12.11
C LEU A 14 4.59 -12.28 -12.68
N ASP A 15 5.52 -12.23 -13.64
CA ASP A 15 6.27 -13.43 -14.03
C ASP A 15 7.48 -13.55 -13.10
N ILE A 16 7.33 -14.34 -12.04
CA ILE A 16 8.43 -14.68 -11.13
C ILE A 16 9.32 -15.70 -11.85
N ASN A 17 10.39 -15.24 -12.51
CA ASN A 17 11.40 -16.13 -13.05
C ASN A 17 12.48 -16.41 -11.99
N MET A 18 12.20 -17.39 -11.12
CA MET A 18 13.04 -17.84 -9.99
C MET A 18 14.49 -18.18 -10.37
N LEU A 19 14.80 -18.34 -11.66
CA LEU A 19 16.13 -18.73 -12.15
C LEU A 19 17.11 -17.56 -12.32
N SER A 20 16.66 -16.30 -12.29
CA SER A 20 17.51 -15.15 -12.63
C SER A 20 17.85 -14.21 -11.46
N GLY A 21 17.17 -14.34 -10.32
CA GLY A 21 17.38 -13.43 -9.18
C GLY A 21 17.03 -11.96 -9.46
N SER A 22 16.56 -11.62 -10.66
CA SER A 22 16.11 -10.27 -11.05
C SER A 22 14.59 -10.22 -11.20
N LEU A 23 14.00 -9.15 -10.66
CA LEU A 23 12.57 -8.87 -10.78
C LEU A 23 12.32 -8.16 -12.13
N ASP A 24 12.32 -8.92 -13.23
CA ASP A 24 12.08 -8.37 -14.56
C ASP A 24 10.58 -8.12 -14.79
N PHE A 25 10.14 -6.87 -14.59
CA PHE A 25 8.82 -6.41 -15.01
C PHE A 25 8.77 -6.29 -16.55
N ARG A 26 8.37 -7.37 -17.24
CA ARG A 26 8.39 -7.44 -18.72
C ARG A 26 7.23 -6.77 -19.44
N MET A 27 6.23 -6.26 -18.73
CA MET A 27 5.14 -5.48 -19.32
C MET A 27 5.08 -4.09 -18.70
N GLY A 28 5.06 -3.06 -19.55
CA GLY A 28 4.94 -1.67 -19.10
C GLY A 28 3.55 -1.36 -18.53
N LEU A 29 3.50 -0.40 -17.61
CA LEU A 29 2.25 0.17 -17.11
C LEU A 29 1.41 0.70 -18.29
N LYS A 30 0.23 0.13 -18.53
CA LYS A 30 -0.67 0.63 -19.59
C LYS A 30 -1.45 1.85 -19.13
N ARG A 31 -2.18 1.72 -18.02
CA ARG A 31 -2.91 2.81 -17.36
C ARG A 31 -3.31 2.44 -15.94
N ASN A 32 -3.67 3.47 -15.18
CA ASN A 32 -4.38 3.36 -13.92
C ASN A 32 -5.78 2.79 -14.12
N LEU A 33 -6.27 2.03 -13.13
CA LEU A 33 -7.68 1.61 -13.05
C LEU A 33 -8.57 2.79 -12.63
N THR A 34 -9.79 2.79 -13.13
CA THR A 34 -10.84 3.71 -12.66
C THR A 34 -11.34 3.27 -11.29
N ALA A 35 -12.00 4.18 -10.55
CA ALA A 35 -12.64 3.83 -9.27
C ALA A 35 -13.62 2.65 -9.42
N THR A 36 -14.38 2.61 -10.52
CA THR A 36 -15.27 1.48 -10.84
C THR A 36 -14.51 0.17 -10.97
N GLU A 37 -13.42 0.14 -11.73
CA GLU A 37 -12.61 -1.08 -11.90
C GLU A 37 -11.93 -1.53 -10.59
N ILE A 38 -11.66 -0.60 -9.66
CA ILE A 38 -11.16 -0.92 -8.32
C ILE A 38 -12.25 -1.59 -7.48
N VAL A 39 -13.42 -0.96 -7.40
CA VAL A 39 -14.57 -1.42 -6.60
C VAL A 39 -15.14 -2.73 -7.11
N GLU A 40 -15.21 -2.90 -8.44
CA GLU A 40 -15.69 -4.11 -9.09
C GLU A 40 -14.94 -5.37 -8.64
N GLN A 41 -13.65 -5.26 -8.36
CA GLN A 41 -12.89 -6.41 -7.86
C GLN A 41 -13.41 -6.87 -6.49
N ALA A 42 -13.72 -5.93 -5.59
CA ALA A 42 -14.26 -6.25 -4.27
C ALA A 42 -15.68 -6.84 -4.37
N VAL A 43 -16.53 -6.28 -5.24
CA VAL A 43 -17.88 -6.80 -5.52
C VAL A 43 -17.82 -8.21 -6.08
N PHE A 44 -16.99 -8.42 -7.10
CA PHE A 44 -16.85 -9.70 -7.78
C PHE A 44 -16.35 -10.78 -6.83
N ALA A 45 -15.32 -10.47 -6.06
CA ALA A 45 -14.73 -11.43 -5.14
C ALA A 45 -15.65 -11.73 -3.94
N ARG A 46 -16.44 -10.76 -3.45
CA ARG A 46 -17.53 -11.03 -2.51
C ARG A 46 -18.55 -11.99 -3.11
N LYS A 47 -18.99 -11.78 -4.36
CA LYS A 47 -19.94 -12.67 -5.03
C LYS A 47 -19.39 -14.09 -5.21
N LEU A 48 -18.12 -14.21 -5.60
CA LEU A 48 -17.50 -15.51 -5.89
C LEU A 48 -17.19 -16.32 -4.64
N LEU A 49 -16.64 -15.68 -3.60
CA LEU A 49 -16.04 -16.38 -2.46
C LEU A 49 -16.97 -16.48 -1.25
N SER A 50 -18.08 -15.75 -1.20
CA SER A 50 -18.96 -15.74 -0.01
C SER A 50 -19.49 -17.13 0.39
N HIS A 51 -19.63 -18.06 -0.57
CA HIS A 51 -20.07 -19.42 -0.27
C HIS A 51 -18.95 -20.32 0.26
N GLU A 52 -17.69 -20.06 -0.10
CA GLU A 52 -16.55 -20.91 0.25
C GLU A 52 -15.90 -20.48 1.55
N VAL A 53 -15.71 -19.17 1.71
CA VAL A 53 -14.98 -18.62 2.84
C VAL A 53 -15.94 -17.88 3.78
N GLY A 54 -17.06 -17.35 3.28
CA GLY A 54 -17.98 -16.53 4.06
C GLY A 54 -17.77 -15.05 3.77
N SER A 55 -18.27 -14.18 4.65
CA SER A 55 -18.18 -12.74 4.42
C SER A 55 -16.72 -12.28 4.46
N ILE A 56 -16.25 -11.73 3.35
CA ILE A 56 -15.01 -10.93 3.35
C ILE A 56 -15.19 -9.76 4.32
N THR A 57 -14.20 -9.56 5.18
CA THR A 57 -14.22 -8.49 6.17
C THR A 57 -13.16 -7.44 5.95
N ASN A 58 -12.14 -7.74 5.13
CA ASN A 58 -10.97 -6.90 4.94
C ASN A 58 -10.61 -6.78 3.46
N VAL A 59 -10.29 -5.55 3.06
CA VAL A 59 -9.85 -5.15 1.72
C VAL A 59 -8.46 -4.56 1.87
N VAL A 60 -7.49 -5.10 1.15
CA VAL A 60 -6.14 -4.52 1.11
C VAL A 60 -5.80 -4.22 -0.33
N PHE A 61 -5.45 -2.98 -0.62
CA PHE A 61 -4.88 -2.62 -1.90
C PHE A 61 -3.41 -3.00 -1.87
N MET A 62 -3.12 -4.18 -2.41
CA MET A 62 -1.75 -4.65 -2.65
C MET A 62 -1.71 -5.11 -4.10
N GLY A 63 -0.84 -4.49 -4.88
CA GLY A 63 -0.81 -4.74 -6.31
C GLY A 63 0.34 -4.04 -7.00
N MET A 64 0.36 -4.19 -8.32
CA MET A 64 1.42 -3.66 -9.16
C MET A 64 1.26 -2.14 -9.32
N GLY A 65 2.36 -1.41 -9.16
CA GLY A 65 2.42 0.05 -9.21
C GLY A 65 2.17 0.74 -7.87
N GLU A 66 2.58 2.01 -7.78
CA GLU A 66 2.39 2.86 -6.60
C GLU A 66 0.95 3.36 -6.49
N LEU A 67 0.24 3.04 -5.40
CA LEU A 67 -1.19 3.34 -5.20
C LEU A 67 -1.51 4.81 -5.23
N LEU A 68 -0.63 5.60 -4.66
CA LEU A 68 -0.87 7.01 -4.54
C LEU A 68 -0.61 7.79 -5.85
N HIS A 69 -0.03 7.17 -6.90
CA HIS A 69 -0.07 7.75 -8.26
C HIS A 69 -1.47 7.75 -8.87
N ASN A 70 -2.39 6.94 -8.34
CA ASN A 70 -3.78 6.87 -8.78
C ASN A 70 -4.75 7.44 -7.73
N ILE A 71 -4.30 8.43 -6.95
CA ILE A 71 -5.02 8.97 -5.79
C ILE A 71 -6.48 9.34 -6.11
N GLU A 72 -6.74 9.93 -7.28
CA GLU A 72 -8.08 10.34 -7.69
C GLU A 72 -9.07 9.18 -7.72
N ASN A 73 -8.64 8.02 -8.23
CA ASN A 73 -9.50 6.84 -8.31
C ASN A 73 -9.51 6.06 -7.00
N VAL A 74 -8.42 6.09 -6.23
CA VAL A 74 -8.34 5.47 -4.90
C VAL A 74 -9.29 6.18 -3.93
N LEU A 75 -9.29 7.51 -3.89
CA LEU A 75 -10.21 8.29 -3.06
C LEU A 75 -11.65 8.13 -3.53
N LYS A 76 -11.92 8.06 -4.84
CA LYS A 76 -13.27 7.77 -5.36
C LYS A 76 -13.75 6.34 -5.08
N ALA A 77 -12.87 5.43 -4.68
CA ALA A 77 -13.25 4.09 -4.25
C ALA A 77 -13.80 4.06 -2.81
N ASP A 78 -14.08 5.21 -2.20
CA ASP A 78 -14.67 5.33 -0.85
C ASP A 78 -16.06 4.68 -0.73
N ILE A 79 -16.73 4.37 -1.86
CA ILE A 79 -17.94 3.53 -1.87
C ILE A 79 -17.71 2.14 -1.25
N LEU A 80 -16.46 1.70 -1.10
CA LEU A 80 -16.13 0.50 -0.33
C LEU A 80 -16.52 0.66 1.15
N VAL A 81 -16.38 1.85 1.72
CA VAL A 81 -16.64 2.11 3.14
C VAL A 81 -17.94 2.87 3.41
N ASP A 82 -18.53 3.45 2.37
CA ASP A 82 -19.83 4.13 2.45
C ASP A 82 -20.93 3.20 2.98
N ASP A 83 -21.80 3.73 3.85
CA ASP A 83 -22.91 3.01 4.49
C ASP A 83 -23.95 2.49 3.49
N GLN A 84 -24.13 3.19 2.37
CA GLN A 84 -24.96 2.79 1.23
C GLN A 84 -24.18 1.98 0.18
N GLY A 85 -22.87 1.83 0.35
CA GLY A 85 -21.96 1.11 -0.53
C GLY A 85 -21.73 -0.33 -0.08
N LEU A 86 -20.46 -0.75 -0.04
CA LEU A 86 -20.08 -2.08 0.47
C LEU A 86 -19.95 -2.14 1.99
N HIS A 87 -19.99 -0.98 2.66
CA HIS A 87 -20.03 -0.86 4.11
C HIS A 87 -18.90 -1.63 4.82
N PHE A 88 -17.69 -1.57 4.27
CA PHE A 88 -16.51 -2.00 4.99
C PHE A 88 -16.16 -0.96 6.06
N SER A 89 -15.71 -1.40 7.23
CA SER A 89 -15.09 -0.47 8.18
C SER A 89 -13.85 0.17 7.54
N PRO A 90 -13.66 1.50 7.60
CA PRO A 90 -12.46 2.16 7.07
C PRO A 90 -11.16 1.56 7.59
N ARG A 91 -11.15 1.10 8.85
CA ARG A 91 -9.99 0.43 9.46
C ARG A 91 -9.66 -0.93 8.86
N LYS A 92 -10.56 -1.50 8.07
CA LYS A 92 -10.40 -2.79 7.37
C LYS A 92 -10.18 -2.64 5.87
N VAL A 93 -10.15 -1.41 5.37
CA VAL A 93 -9.74 -1.06 4.00
C VAL A 93 -8.35 -0.44 4.09
N THR A 94 -7.33 -1.09 3.54
CA THR A 94 -5.92 -0.70 3.70
C THR A 94 -5.28 -0.35 2.38
N VAL A 95 -4.70 0.84 2.24
CA VAL A 95 -3.92 1.29 1.08
C VAL A 95 -2.42 1.18 1.39
N LEU A 96 -1.66 0.51 0.51
CA LEU A 96 -0.20 0.41 0.60
C LEU A 96 0.47 1.53 -0.19
N THR A 97 1.57 2.10 0.28
CA THR A 97 2.39 3.05 -0.50
C THR A 97 3.88 2.80 -0.28
N SER A 98 4.69 3.11 -1.29
CA SER A 98 6.15 3.13 -1.19
C SER A 98 6.71 4.45 -0.63
N GLY A 99 5.86 5.44 -0.33
CA GLY A 99 6.24 6.66 0.36
C GLY A 99 6.06 7.96 -0.44
N LEU A 100 5.02 8.09 -1.28
CA LEU A 100 4.74 9.36 -1.98
C LEU A 100 4.23 10.44 -1.00
N VAL A 101 5.16 11.16 -0.39
CA VAL A 101 4.91 12.08 0.73
C VAL A 101 3.73 13.04 0.48
N HIS A 102 3.70 13.71 -0.67
CA HIS A 102 2.64 14.67 -1.00
C HIS A 102 1.25 14.01 -1.09
N GLN A 103 1.18 12.80 -1.63
CA GLN A 103 -0.09 12.06 -1.72
C GLN A 103 -0.47 11.38 -0.41
N ILE A 104 0.50 11.07 0.46
CA ILE A 104 0.21 10.56 1.81
C ILE A 104 -0.54 11.62 2.60
N LYS A 105 -0.08 12.88 2.57
CA LYS A 105 -0.78 14.00 3.22
C LYS A 105 -2.23 14.07 2.73
N ARG A 106 -2.40 14.17 1.41
CA ARG A 106 -3.72 14.21 0.77
C ARG A 106 -4.60 13.02 1.13
N PHE A 107 -4.06 11.80 1.10
CA PHE A 107 -4.81 10.60 1.47
C PHE A 107 -5.25 10.62 2.92
N LEU A 108 -4.39 11.06 3.83
CA LEU A 108 -4.73 11.19 5.25
C LEU A 108 -5.73 12.33 5.47
N GLU A 109 -5.71 13.42 4.71
CA GLU A 109 -6.71 14.48 4.80
C GLU A 109 -8.09 14.04 4.29
N GLU A 110 -8.14 13.31 3.17
CA GLU A 110 -9.38 13.00 2.46
C GLU A 110 -9.96 11.60 2.77
N SER A 111 -9.21 10.72 3.46
CA SER A 111 -9.67 9.36 3.77
C SER A 111 -9.36 8.92 5.19
N ASP A 112 -10.26 8.09 5.73
CA ASP A 112 -10.09 7.39 7.01
C ASP A 112 -9.72 5.91 6.84
N CYS A 113 -9.52 5.46 5.59
CA CYS A 113 -8.99 4.13 5.30
C CYS A 113 -7.59 3.96 5.90
N ALA A 114 -7.23 2.73 6.27
CA ALA A 114 -5.92 2.43 6.85
C ALA A 114 -4.79 2.61 5.82
N LEU A 115 -3.63 3.10 6.26
CA LEU A 115 -2.44 3.30 5.43
C LEU A 115 -1.31 2.37 5.89
N THR A 116 -0.69 1.69 4.92
CA THR A 116 0.56 0.92 5.11
C THR A 116 1.67 1.53 4.27
N VAL A 117 2.86 1.66 4.85
CA VAL A 117 4.04 2.23 4.19
C VAL A 117 5.12 1.16 4.05
N SER A 118 5.57 0.89 2.83
CA SER A 118 6.62 -0.07 2.51
C SER A 118 8.02 0.55 2.68
N LEU A 119 8.68 0.18 3.77
CA LEU A 119 10.07 0.50 4.08
C LEU A 119 10.96 -0.65 3.61
N ASN A 120 11.60 -0.50 2.45
CA ASN A 120 12.49 -1.55 1.93
C ASN A 120 13.97 -1.35 2.29
N ALA A 121 14.31 -0.27 3.00
CA ALA A 121 15.68 -0.04 3.48
C ALA A 121 15.69 0.75 4.79
N THR A 122 16.74 0.54 5.59
CA THR A 122 16.94 1.19 6.88
C THR A 122 17.84 2.42 6.84
N THR A 123 18.38 2.77 5.69
CA THR A 123 19.23 3.94 5.47
C THR A 123 19.09 4.36 4.02
N ASP A 124 19.19 5.66 3.75
CA ASP A 124 19.15 6.20 2.38
C ASP A 124 20.29 5.59 1.52
N GLU A 125 21.45 5.31 2.11
CA GLU A 125 22.59 4.64 1.45
C GLU A 125 22.28 3.20 0.96
N LYS A 126 21.38 2.48 1.65
CA LYS A 126 20.92 1.15 1.22
C LYS A 126 19.80 1.24 0.17
N LEU A 127 19.11 2.38 0.12
CA LEU A 127 18.06 2.67 -0.86
C LEU A 127 18.66 2.84 -2.26
N ASP A 128 19.81 3.52 -2.37
CA ASP A 128 20.50 3.80 -3.63
C ASP A 128 21.11 2.54 -4.29
N ASN A 129 21.52 1.54 -3.51
CA ASN A 129 22.12 0.30 -4.04
C ASN A 129 21.10 -0.74 -4.52
N ALA A 130 19.80 -0.58 -4.21
CA ALA A 130 18.81 -1.63 -4.39
C ALA A 130 18.07 -1.62 -5.74
N ASN A 131 18.52 -0.87 -6.76
CA ASN A 131 17.77 -0.66 -8.02
C ASN A 131 16.30 -0.26 -7.78
N GLN A 132 16.02 0.42 -6.67
CA GLN A 132 14.68 0.90 -6.33
C GLN A 132 14.48 2.31 -6.90
N PRO A 133 13.27 2.66 -7.37
CA PRO A 133 12.97 4.02 -7.78
C PRO A 133 13.31 4.96 -6.62
N LYS A 134 14.02 6.06 -6.89
CA LYS A 134 14.47 7.05 -5.90
C LYS A 134 13.30 7.44 -4.99
N LYS A 135 13.20 6.80 -3.83
CA LYS A 135 12.15 7.10 -2.86
C LYS A 135 12.52 8.42 -2.17
N TYR A 136 11.50 9.12 -1.68
CA TYR A 136 11.68 10.29 -0.83
C TYR A 136 12.61 9.93 0.34
N LYS A 137 13.49 10.86 0.73
CA LYS A 137 14.39 10.70 1.88
C LYS A 137 13.58 10.21 3.08
N LEU A 138 14.07 9.17 3.76
CA LEU A 138 13.34 8.53 4.86
C LEU A 138 12.94 9.54 5.95
N GLU A 139 13.80 10.52 6.21
CA GLU A 139 13.54 11.61 7.16
C GLU A 139 12.29 12.42 6.79
N LEU A 140 12.12 12.75 5.50
CA LEU A 140 10.96 13.52 5.03
C LEU A 140 9.67 12.72 5.16
N LEU A 141 9.72 11.43 4.83
CA LEU A 141 8.58 10.51 4.98
C LEU A 141 8.16 10.39 6.45
N LEU A 142 9.12 10.09 7.34
CA LEU A 142 8.84 9.95 8.77
C LEU A 142 8.41 11.27 9.40
N GLY A 143 9.01 12.40 9.01
CA GLY A 143 8.63 13.74 9.45
C GLY A 143 7.19 14.07 9.07
N THR A 144 6.82 13.81 7.81
CA THR A 144 5.44 13.99 7.33
C THR A 144 4.47 13.10 8.09
N LEU A 145 4.76 11.81 8.23
CA LEU A 145 3.88 10.90 8.98
C LEU A 145 3.71 11.35 10.43
N ARG A 146 4.75 11.85 11.10
CA ARG A 146 4.62 12.38 12.47
C ARG A 146 3.72 13.60 12.54
N GLU A 147 3.87 14.52 11.60
CA GLU A 147 3.03 15.73 11.51
C GLU A 147 1.57 15.33 11.30
N GLU A 148 1.26 14.57 10.25
CA GLU A 148 -0.12 14.18 9.92
C GLU A 148 -0.78 13.34 11.02
N LEU A 149 -0.03 12.41 11.63
CA LEU A 149 -0.57 11.56 12.70
C LEU A 149 -0.75 12.29 14.03
N SER A 150 -0.04 13.40 14.26
CA SER A 150 -0.29 14.25 15.43
C SER A 150 -1.66 14.92 15.36
N LEU A 151 -2.18 15.14 14.15
CA LEU A 151 -3.49 15.74 13.90
C LEU A 151 -4.63 14.71 13.93
N LYS A 152 -4.33 13.42 13.70
CA LYS A 152 -5.33 12.34 13.68
C LYS A 152 -5.36 11.50 14.96
N HIS A 153 -6.39 11.69 15.76
CA HIS A 153 -6.58 10.94 17.01
C HIS A 153 -6.74 9.42 16.79
N LYS A 154 -5.86 8.62 17.42
CA LYS A 154 -5.82 7.14 17.38
C LYS A 154 -5.65 6.52 15.98
N TYR A 155 -5.25 7.29 14.97
CA TYR A 155 -4.88 6.73 13.68
C TYR A 155 -3.47 6.11 13.76
N LYS A 156 -3.27 4.97 13.10
CA LYS A 156 -1.98 4.27 13.09
C LYS A 156 -1.62 3.91 11.66
N VAL A 157 -0.36 4.13 11.31
CA VAL A 157 0.23 3.69 10.04
C VAL A 157 0.99 2.40 10.29
N LEU A 158 0.73 1.39 9.47
CA LEU A 158 1.51 0.16 9.49
C LEU A 158 2.75 0.34 8.62
N PHE A 159 3.89 -0.20 9.06
CA PHE A 159 5.09 -0.26 8.24
C PHE A 159 5.31 -1.71 7.79
N GLU A 160 5.43 -1.90 6.48
CA GLU A 160 5.85 -3.16 5.89
C GLU A 160 7.36 -3.12 5.67
N TYR A 161 8.06 -4.18 6.07
CA TYR A 161 9.50 -4.33 5.85
C TYR A 161 9.81 -5.75 5.39
N VAL A 162 10.25 -5.89 4.15
CA VAL A 162 10.63 -7.19 3.59
C VAL A 162 12.03 -7.55 4.06
N MET A 163 12.17 -8.66 4.78
CA MET A 163 13.46 -9.21 5.17
C MET A 163 14.04 -10.08 4.06
N ILE A 164 15.20 -9.69 3.55
CA ILE A 164 15.96 -10.38 2.51
C ILE A 164 17.25 -10.87 3.15
N ALA A 165 17.42 -12.20 3.11
CA ALA A 165 18.57 -12.88 3.72
C ALA A 165 19.90 -12.33 3.17
N GLY A 166 20.81 -11.96 4.07
CA GLY A 166 22.12 -11.41 3.72
C GLY A 166 22.13 -9.97 3.19
N VAL A 167 20.96 -9.35 2.98
CA VAL A 167 20.83 -7.98 2.45
C VAL A 167 20.42 -7.00 3.54
N ASN A 168 19.28 -7.26 4.20
CA ASN A 168 18.69 -6.33 5.17
C ASN A 168 18.10 -7.03 6.42
N ASP A 169 18.45 -8.30 6.62
CA ASP A 169 18.07 -9.20 7.73
C ASP A 169 19.02 -9.10 8.94
N ARG A 170 20.10 -8.34 8.83
CA ARG A 170 21.05 -8.10 9.94
C ARG A 170 20.53 -6.99 10.86
N ARG A 171 20.90 -7.08 12.14
CA ARG A 171 20.60 -6.05 13.16
C ARG A 171 21.09 -4.68 12.69
N SER A 172 20.18 -3.84 12.23
CA SER A 172 20.43 -2.46 11.81
C SER A 172 20.20 -1.47 12.96
N LYS A 173 20.69 -0.23 12.83
CA LYS A 173 20.34 0.88 13.74
C LYS A 173 18.81 1.01 13.82
N ARG A 174 18.28 1.29 15.01
CA ARG A 174 16.83 1.54 15.21
C ARG A 174 16.40 2.73 14.34
N LEU A 175 15.50 2.48 13.39
CA LEU A 175 14.86 3.52 12.58
C LEU A 175 13.81 4.34 13.34
N LEU A 176 13.17 3.72 14.33
CA LEU A 176 11.96 4.23 14.99
C LEU A 176 12.18 4.49 16.49
N SER A 177 13.42 4.69 16.95
CA SER A 177 13.63 5.19 18.32
C SER A 177 13.22 6.66 18.36
N GLY A 178 12.00 6.93 18.82
CA GLY A 178 11.73 8.18 19.51
C GLY A 178 12.57 8.21 20.78
N GLU A 179 13.22 9.34 21.04
CA GLU A 179 13.65 9.67 22.39
C GLU A 179 12.40 9.67 23.27
N THR A 180 12.39 8.78 24.26
CA THR A 180 11.48 8.86 25.42
C THR A 180 12.02 9.83 26.43
#